data_AF-A0A7W0K6T5-F1
#
_entry.id   AF-A0A7W0K6T5-F1
#
_cell.length_a   1.000
_cell.length_b   1.000
_cell.length_c   1.000
_cell.angle_alpha   90.00
_cell.angle_beta   90.00
_cell.angle_gamma   90.00
#
_symmetry.space_group_name_H-M   'P 1'
#
loop_
_entity.id
_entity.type
_entity.pdbx_description
1 polymer ?
#
loop_
_entity_poly.entity_id
_entity_poly.type
_entity_poly.pdbx_seq_one_letter_code
_entity_poly.pdbx_strand_id
1 'polypeptide(L)'
;MLRTNLATRPFYNDRAIRFGLAVGVIMVAALTVFNVLQVVSLNRRNAELSGQAQLAETNTAQLRDKARATTQSLNNKEVDAIQMSAREANQLIARRAFSWTDLFNRFEETLPADVRITAVQPQLDEEGRLLVAVTVMARRAEDLNAFIDQLEATGAFSDLI
;
A
#
# COMPACT_ATOMS: atom_id res chain seq x y z
N MET A 1 73.91 75.76 37.91
CA MET A 1 74.43 75.35 36.58
C MET A 1 73.29 74.74 35.79
N LEU A 2 72.71 75.48 34.83
CA LEU A 2 71.62 74.98 33.99
C LEU A 2 72.21 74.06 32.92
N ARG A 3 71.77 72.80 32.89
CA ARG A 3 72.07 71.86 31.79
C ARG A 3 71.13 72.17 30.64
N THR A 4 71.56 73.05 29.75
CA THR A 4 70.86 73.37 28.50
C THR A 4 70.82 72.12 27.63
N ASN A 5 69.62 71.59 27.42
CA ASN A 5 69.36 70.54 26.44
C ASN A 5 69.18 71.20 25.07
N LEU A 6 70.16 71.05 24.17
CA LEU A 6 70.17 71.66 22.82
C LEU A 6 69.45 70.81 21.76
N ALA A 7 68.65 69.80 22.16
CA ALA A 7 67.90 69.02 21.19
C ALA A 7 66.69 69.83 20.68
N THR A 8 66.75 70.29 19.42
CA THR A 8 65.65 70.96 18.70
C THR A 8 64.44 70.03 18.48
N ARG A 9 64.55 68.74 18.76
CA ARG A 9 63.49 67.74 18.53
C ARG A 9 63.45 66.76 19.72
N PRO A 10 62.27 66.44 20.29
CA PRO A 10 62.15 65.43 21.32
C PRO A 10 62.62 64.06 20.81
N PHE A 11 63.45 63.36 21.57
CA PHE A 11 63.88 61.99 21.27
C PHE A 11 62.69 61.04 21.45
N TYR A 12 61.95 60.77 20.38
CA TYR A 12 60.94 59.72 20.37
C TYR A 12 61.64 58.34 20.33
N ASN A 13 61.14 57.41 21.15
CA ASN A 13 61.65 56.05 21.16
C ASN A 13 61.09 55.29 19.94
N ASP A 14 61.68 55.54 18.78
CA ASP A 14 61.27 54.93 17.50
C ASP A 14 61.36 53.40 17.52
N ARG A 15 62.22 52.83 18.37
CA ARG A 15 62.38 51.36 18.49
C ARG A 15 61.14 50.75 19.13
N ALA A 16 60.59 51.39 20.16
CA ALA A 16 59.36 50.94 20.81
C ALA A 16 58.15 51.03 19.85
N ILE A 17 58.07 52.10 19.08
CA ILE A 17 57.00 52.29 18.07
C ILE A 17 57.10 51.23 16.98
N ARG A 18 58.30 51.00 16.41
CA ARG A 18 58.53 49.97 15.39
C ARG A 18 58.25 48.56 15.92
N PHE A 19 58.60 48.27 17.17
CA PHE A 19 58.29 47.00 17.81
C PHE A 19 56.77 46.82 17.98
N GLY A 20 56.07 47.84 18.46
CA GLY A 20 54.61 47.82 18.57
C GLY A 20 53.91 47.60 17.22
N LEU A 21 54.39 48.26 16.16
CA LEU A 21 53.89 48.06 14.80
C LEU A 21 54.17 46.64 14.30
N ALA A 22 55.38 46.10 14.52
CA ALA A 22 55.71 44.73 14.13
C ALA A 22 54.83 43.69 14.82
N VAL A 23 54.60 43.85 16.13
CA VAL A 23 53.68 43.01 16.90
C VAL A 23 52.25 43.13 16.36
N GLY A 24 51.80 44.35 16.06
CA GLY A 24 50.48 44.58 15.47
C GLY A 24 50.29 43.87 14.13
N VAL A 25 51.28 43.96 13.23
CA VAL A 25 51.27 43.27 11.93
C VAL A 25 51.21 41.76 12.11
N ILE A 26 52.03 41.21 13.02
CA ILE A 26 52.03 39.77 13.31
C ILE A 26 50.66 39.32 13.84
N MET A 27 50.05 40.10 14.74
CA MET A 27 48.75 39.76 15.30
C MET A 27 47.65 39.76 14.23
N VAL A 28 47.63 40.77 13.36
CA VAL A 28 46.68 40.84 12.23
C VAL A 28 46.90 39.67 11.27
N ALA A 29 48.14 39.34 10.94
CA ALA A 29 48.46 38.20 10.09
C ALA A 29 47.98 36.87 10.71
N ALA A 30 48.22 36.67 12.01
CA ALA A 30 47.77 35.47 12.73
C ALA A 30 46.24 35.34 12.73
N LEU A 31 45.52 36.45 13.00
CA LEU A 31 44.06 36.47 12.96
C LEU A 31 43.52 36.19 11.56
N THR A 32 44.17 36.72 10.53
CA THR A 32 43.79 36.49 9.12
C THR A 32 43.94 35.02 8.75
N VAL A 33 45.09 34.41 9.09
CA VAL A 33 45.34 32.98 8.83
C VAL A 33 44.33 32.13 9.58
N PHE A 34 44.06 32.43 10.86
CA PHE A 34 43.07 31.71 11.66
C PHE A 34 41.67 31.78 11.03
N ASN A 35 41.25 32.97 10.59
CA ASN A 35 39.95 33.16 9.96
C ASN A 35 39.83 32.37 8.64
N VAL A 36 40.85 32.41 7.79
CA VAL A 36 40.88 31.65 6.53
C VAL A 36 40.78 30.16 6.79
N LEU A 37 41.56 29.63 7.73
CA LEU A 37 41.51 28.20 8.09
C LEU A 37 40.13 27.81 8.61
N GLN A 38 39.50 28.66 9.41
CA GLN A 38 38.18 28.40 9.96
C GLN A 38 37.10 28.42 8.86
N VAL A 39 37.12 29.40 7.96
CA VAL A 39 36.21 29.48 6.81
C VAL A 39 36.34 28.27 5.90
N VAL A 40 37.57 27.85 5.57
CA VAL A 40 37.81 26.66 4.74
C VAL A 40 37.31 25.40 5.44
N SER A 41 37.52 25.27 6.76
CA SER A 41 37.03 24.12 7.52
C SER A 41 35.50 24.05 7.57
N LEU A 42 34.83 25.20 7.70
CA LEU A 42 33.37 25.30 7.72
C LEU A 42 32.77 24.99 6.34
N ASN A 43 33.39 25.50 5.27
CA ASN A 43 32.95 25.21 3.90
C ASN A 43 33.07 23.72 3.55
N ARG A 44 34.12 23.03 4.01
CA ARG A 44 34.25 21.58 3.81
C ARG A 44 33.13 20.79 4.49
N ARG A 45 32.74 21.19 5.71
CA ARG A 45 31.63 20.54 6.45
C ARG A 45 30.27 20.80 5.80
N ASN A 46 30.04 22.00 5.28
CA ASN A 46 28.79 22.32 4.57
C ASN A 46 28.69 21.62 3.21
N ALA A 47 29.80 21.46 2.48
CA ALA A 47 29.80 20.76 1.20
C ALA A 47 29.42 19.28 1.34
N GLU A 48 29.84 18.63 2.43
CA GLU A 48 29.51 17.23 2.71
C GLU A 48 28.02 17.05 3.06
N LEU A 49 27.45 17.94 3.87
CA LEU A 49 26.03 17.91 4.24
C LEU A 49 25.11 18.21 3.05
N SER A 50 25.45 19.20 2.22
CA SER A 50 24.67 19.53 1.03
C SER A 50 24.73 18.43 -0.03
N GLY A 51 25.88 17.77 -0.19
CA GLY A 51 26.03 16.63 -1.11
C GLY A 51 25.17 15.44 -0.71
N GLN A 52 25.08 15.13 0.59
CA GLN A 52 24.24 14.04 1.09
C GLN A 52 22.74 14.36 0.96
N ALA A 53 22.33 15.60 1.23
CA ALA A 53 20.94 16.03 1.05
C ALA A 53 20.49 15.91 -0.41
N GLN A 54 21.34 16.31 -1.36
CA GLN A 54 21.01 16.26 -2.78
C GLN A 54 20.92 14.83 -3.35
N LEU A 55 21.73 13.90 -2.82
CA LEU A 55 21.63 12.48 -3.13
C LEU A 55 20.35 11.85 -2.54
N ALA A 56 19.94 12.27 -1.34
CA ALA A 56 18.68 11.81 -0.73
C ALA A 56 17.44 12.31 -1.50
N GLU A 57 17.45 13.56 -1.96
CA GLU A 57 16.37 14.14 -2.77
C GLU A 57 16.22 13.46 -4.14
N THR A 58 17.33 13.17 -4.82
CA THR A 58 17.30 12.48 -6.12
C THR A 58 16.80 11.04 -6.00
N ASN A 59 17.20 10.31 -4.95
CA ASN A 59 16.69 8.96 -4.70
C ASN A 59 15.19 8.95 -4.37
N THR A 60 14.71 9.92 -3.58
CA THR A 60 13.28 10.01 -3.24
C THR A 60 12.40 10.41 -4.43
N ALA A 61 12.90 11.23 -5.35
CA ALA A 61 12.22 11.54 -6.61
C ALA A 61 12.04 10.29 -7.48
N GLN A 62 13.11 9.50 -7.67
CA GLN A 62 13.05 8.27 -8.47
C GLN A 62 12.08 7.22 -7.89
N LEU A 63 12.03 7.07 -6.57
CA LEU A 63 11.09 6.16 -5.92
C LEU A 63 9.64 6.60 -6.10
N ARG A 64 9.36 7.91 -6.05
CA ARG A 64 8.01 8.46 -6.30
C ARG A 64 7.57 8.26 -7.74
N ASP A 65 8.47 8.43 -8.70
CA ASP A 65 8.15 8.23 -10.12
C ASP A 65 7.89 6.75 -10.43
N LYS A 66 8.68 5.83 -9.85
CA LYS A 66 8.42 4.39 -9.96
C LYS A 66 7.08 4.00 -9.32
N ALA A 67 6.77 4.53 -8.13
CA ALA A 67 5.50 4.28 -7.48
C ALA A 67 4.31 4.80 -8.33
N ARG A 68 4.43 5.99 -8.90
CA ARG A 68 3.41 6.55 -9.80
C ARG A 68 3.24 5.72 -11.07
N ALA A 69 4.32 5.27 -11.69
CA ALA A 69 4.26 4.40 -12.86
C ALA A 69 3.57 3.06 -12.54
N THR A 70 3.86 2.46 -11.38
CA THR A 70 3.18 1.24 -10.93
C THR A 70 1.70 1.48 -10.65
N THR A 71 1.33 2.56 -9.95
CA THR A 71 -0.08 2.89 -9.68
C THR A 71 -0.85 3.25 -10.95
N GLN A 72 -0.21 3.89 -11.93
CA GLN A 72 -0.85 4.19 -13.22
C GLN A 72 -0.96 2.95 -14.12
N SER A 73 -0.03 2.00 -14.01
CA SER A 73 -0.11 0.71 -14.70
C SER A 73 -1.19 -0.21 -14.13
N LEU A 74 -1.60 0.01 -12.87
CA LEU A 74 -2.82 -0.56 -12.32
C LEU A 74 -4.01 0.21 -12.90
N ASN A 75 -4.32 -0.09 -14.16
CA ASN A 75 -5.50 0.42 -14.82
C ASN A 75 -6.72 -0.14 -14.09
N ASN A 76 -7.44 0.69 -13.33
CA ASN A 76 -8.62 0.29 -12.57
C ASN A 76 -9.61 -0.53 -13.42
N LYS A 77 -9.68 -0.26 -14.74
CA LYS A 77 -10.51 -1.02 -15.68
C LYS A 77 -10.11 -2.50 -15.82
N GLU A 78 -8.82 -2.81 -15.75
CA GLU A 78 -8.30 -4.17 -15.85
C GLU A 78 -8.56 -4.94 -14.56
N VAL A 79 -8.44 -4.27 -13.40
CA VAL A 79 -8.83 -4.83 -12.11
C VAL A 79 -10.33 -5.11 -12.07
N ASP A 80 -11.17 -4.18 -12.55
CA ASP A 80 -12.62 -4.37 -12.61
C ASP A 80 -13.01 -5.52 -13.54
N ALA A 81 -12.36 -5.65 -14.70
CA ALA A 81 -12.59 -6.76 -15.63
C ALA A 81 -12.19 -8.13 -15.02
N ILE A 82 -11.05 -8.19 -14.34
CA ILE A 82 -10.60 -9.40 -13.63
C ILE A 82 -11.57 -9.74 -12.48
N GLN A 83 -12.06 -8.75 -11.73
CA GLN A 83 -13.05 -9.01 -10.68
C GLN A 83 -14.39 -9.51 -11.23
N MET A 84 -14.89 -8.95 -12.34
CA MET A 84 -16.13 -9.41 -12.97
C MET A 84 -15.99 -10.87 -13.46
N SER A 85 -14.92 -11.19 -14.17
CA SER A 85 -14.66 -12.56 -14.64
C SER A 85 -14.46 -13.56 -13.48
N ALA A 86 -13.81 -13.15 -12.39
CA ALA A 86 -13.69 -13.98 -11.19
C ALA A 86 -15.06 -14.24 -10.53
N ARG A 87 -15.97 -13.25 -10.50
CA ARG A 87 -17.33 -13.43 -9.98
C ARG A 87 -18.14 -14.40 -10.85
N GLU A 88 -18.09 -14.25 -12.16
CA GLU A 88 -18.76 -15.18 -13.10
C GLU A 88 -18.22 -16.61 -12.95
N ALA A 89 -16.90 -16.77 -12.88
CA ALA A 89 -16.26 -18.06 -12.66
C ALA A 89 -16.68 -18.69 -11.32
N ASN A 90 -16.72 -17.91 -10.24
CA ASN A 90 -17.15 -18.39 -8.92
C ASN A 90 -18.63 -18.81 -8.92
N GLN A 91 -19.50 -18.07 -9.60
CA GLN A 91 -20.91 -18.47 -9.77
C GLN A 91 -21.02 -19.79 -10.55
N LEU A 92 -20.19 -20.00 -11.57
CA LEU A 92 -20.19 -21.24 -12.35
C LEU A 92 -19.63 -22.43 -11.54
N ILE A 93 -18.60 -22.20 -10.71
CA ILE A 93 -18.06 -23.20 -9.78
C ILE A 93 -19.12 -23.59 -8.74
N ALA A 94 -19.82 -22.62 -8.17
CA ALA A 94 -20.90 -22.88 -7.20
C ALA A 94 -22.01 -23.76 -7.81
N ARG A 95 -22.36 -23.54 -9.08
CA ARG A 95 -23.33 -24.39 -9.81
C ARG A 95 -22.80 -25.80 -10.10
N ARG A 96 -21.49 -25.97 -10.26
CA ARG A 96 -20.86 -27.26 -10.56
C ARG A 96 -20.58 -28.09 -9.30
N ALA A 97 -20.46 -27.45 -8.14
CA ALA A 97 -20.28 -28.13 -6.85
C ALA A 97 -21.55 -28.87 -6.38
N PHE A 98 -22.68 -28.68 -7.05
CA PHE A 98 -23.91 -29.41 -6.77
C PHE A 98 -23.92 -30.78 -7.44
N SER A 99 -24.07 -31.85 -6.65
CA SER A 99 -24.13 -33.23 -7.14
C SER A 99 -25.52 -33.54 -7.68
N TRP A 100 -25.73 -33.25 -8.97
CA TRP A 100 -26.97 -33.56 -9.68
C TRP A 100 -27.36 -35.03 -9.62
N THR A 101 -26.37 -35.91 -9.73
CA THR A 101 -26.57 -37.36 -9.63
C THR A 101 -27.14 -37.72 -8.27
N ASP A 102 -26.58 -37.15 -7.20
CA ASP A 102 -27.08 -37.37 -5.85
C ASP A 102 -28.52 -36.87 -5.68
N LEU A 103 -28.84 -35.68 -6.21
CA LEU A 103 -30.21 -35.14 -6.16
C LEU A 103 -31.21 -36.07 -6.87
N PHE A 104 -30.91 -36.46 -8.10
CA PHE A 104 -31.81 -37.29 -8.89
C PHE A 104 -31.98 -38.69 -8.29
N ASN A 105 -30.93 -39.27 -7.72
CA ASN A 105 -31.03 -40.53 -7.00
C ASN A 105 -31.98 -40.44 -5.80
N ARG A 106 -31.93 -39.33 -5.03
CA ARG A 106 -32.87 -39.15 -3.91
C ARG A 106 -34.30 -38.99 -4.41
N PHE A 107 -34.53 -38.24 -5.49
CA PHE A 107 -35.86 -38.15 -6.08
C PHE A 107 -36.37 -39.51 -6.53
N GLU A 108 -35.54 -40.35 -7.16
CA GLU A 108 -35.93 -41.68 -7.59
C GLU A 108 -36.30 -42.60 -6.41
N GLU A 109 -35.56 -42.53 -5.30
CA GLU A 109 -35.86 -43.28 -4.08
C GLU A 109 -37.18 -42.86 -3.41
N THR A 110 -37.55 -41.57 -3.50
CA THR A 110 -38.71 -41.02 -2.81
C THR A 110 -39.92 -40.79 -3.72
N LEU A 111 -39.88 -41.10 -5.02
CA LEU A 111 -40.96 -40.81 -5.96
C LEU A 111 -42.09 -41.87 -5.89
N PRO A 112 -43.33 -41.51 -5.51
CA PRO A 112 -44.46 -42.43 -5.64
C PRO A 112 -44.82 -42.68 -7.11
N ALA A 113 -45.39 -43.85 -7.41
CA ALA A 113 -45.72 -44.27 -8.78
C ALA A 113 -46.71 -43.33 -9.52
N ASP A 114 -47.56 -42.61 -8.78
CA ASP A 114 -48.56 -41.68 -9.31
C ASP A 114 -48.10 -40.22 -9.32
N VAL A 115 -46.81 -39.97 -9.09
CA VAL A 115 -46.19 -38.64 -9.07
C VAL A 115 -45.13 -38.55 -10.16
N ARG A 116 -45.07 -37.42 -10.87
CA ARG A 116 -44.08 -37.15 -11.91
C ARG A 116 -43.47 -35.77 -11.75
N ILE A 117 -42.14 -35.71 -11.68
CA ILE A 117 -41.40 -34.46 -11.76
C ILE A 117 -41.31 -34.03 -13.23
N THR A 118 -41.62 -32.77 -13.52
CA THR A 118 -41.66 -32.20 -14.86
C THR A 118 -40.58 -31.15 -15.10
N ALA A 119 -40.14 -30.46 -14.05
CA ALA A 119 -39.03 -29.52 -14.11
C ALA A 119 -38.28 -29.49 -12.78
N VAL A 120 -36.97 -29.28 -12.85
CA VAL A 120 -36.09 -29.07 -11.70
C VAL A 120 -35.19 -27.87 -12.04
N GLN A 121 -35.26 -26.81 -11.24
CA GLN A 121 -34.54 -25.56 -11.44
C GLN A 121 -33.79 -25.16 -10.18
N PRO A 122 -32.45 -25.28 -10.15
CA PRO A 122 -31.64 -24.81 -9.04
C PRO A 122 -31.47 -23.30 -9.12
N GLN A 123 -31.54 -22.65 -7.97
CA GLN A 123 -31.34 -21.23 -7.79
C GLN A 123 -30.39 -21.03 -6.60
N LEU A 124 -29.57 -19.99 -6.66
CA LEU A 124 -28.79 -19.57 -5.49
C LEU A 124 -29.50 -18.38 -4.86
N ASP A 125 -29.66 -18.44 -3.55
CA ASP A 125 -30.12 -17.33 -2.72
C ASP A 125 -29.01 -16.29 -2.50
N GLU A 126 -29.35 -15.11 -2.00
CA GLU A 126 -28.38 -14.05 -1.70
C GLU A 126 -27.35 -14.49 -0.64
N GLU A 127 -27.73 -15.39 0.28
CA GLU A 127 -26.84 -16.00 1.28
C GLU A 127 -26.00 -17.17 0.73
N GLY A 128 -26.08 -17.48 -0.57
CA GLY A 128 -25.32 -18.57 -1.20
C GLY A 128 -25.86 -19.96 -0.90
N ARG A 129 -27.07 -20.07 -0.35
CA ARG A 129 -27.79 -21.34 -0.19
C ARG A 129 -28.35 -21.79 -1.54
N LEU A 130 -28.31 -23.09 -1.79
CA LEU A 130 -28.89 -23.66 -3.00
C LEU A 130 -30.37 -23.99 -2.75
N LEU A 131 -31.25 -23.33 -3.47
CA LEU A 131 -32.68 -23.60 -3.53
C LEU A 131 -32.99 -24.41 -4.78
N VAL A 132 -33.87 -25.41 -4.69
CA VAL A 132 -34.25 -26.23 -5.84
C VAL A 132 -35.76 -26.12 -6.04
N ALA A 133 -36.17 -25.42 -7.09
CA ALA A 133 -37.57 -25.37 -7.50
C ALA A 133 -37.92 -26.62 -8.30
N VAL A 134 -38.88 -27.41 -7.82
CA VAL A 134 -39.34 -28.64 -8.47
C VAL A 134 -40.79 -28.48 -8.88
N THR A 135 -41.10 -28.75 -10.15
CA THR A 135 -42.49 -28.78 -10.64
C THR A 135 -42.96 -30.23 -10.72
N VAL A 136 -44.01 -30.55 -9.96
CA VAL A 136 -44.51 -31.91 -9.79
C VAL A 136 -45.95 -32.00 -10.29
N MET A 137 -46.27 -33.10 -10.97
CA MET A 137 -47.63 -33.48 -11.34
C MET A 137 -48.00 -34.77 -10.61
N ALA A 138 -49.06 -34.74 -9.82
CA ALA A 138 -49.58 -35.90 -9.12
C ALA A 138 -50.99 -36.25 -9.62
N ARG A 139 -51.35 -37.53 -9.60
CA ARG A 139 -52.70 -37.98 -9.97
C ARG A 139 -53.74 -37.52 -8.95
N ARG A 140 -53.39 -37.53 -7.67
CA ARG A 140 -54.21 -37.01 -6.57
C ARG A 140 -53.38 -36.14 -5.63
N ALA A 141 -54.07 -35.31 -4.83
CA ALA A 141 -53.41 -34.44 -3.86
C ALA A 141 -52.71 -35.24 -2.75
N GLU A 142 -53.26 -36.42 -2.40
CA GLU A 142 -52.68 -37.30 -1.39
C GLU A 142 -51.32 -37.86 -1.83
N ASP A 143 -51.15 -38.12 -3.12
CA ASP A 143 -49.89 -38.64 -3.68
C ASP A 143 -48.78 -37.57 -3.63
N LEU A 144 -49.15 -36.29 -3.81
CA LEU A 144 -48.24 -35.16 -3.66
C LEU A 144 -47.80 -34.98 -2.21
N ASN A 145 -48.72 -35.06 -1.25
CA ASN A 145 -48.37 -34.98 0.17
C ASN A 145 -47.45 -36.14 0.59
N ALA A 146 -47.76 -37.36 0.14
CA ALA A 146 -46.90 -38.52 0.40
C ALA A 146 -45.47 -38.34 -0.16
N PHE A 147 -45.34 -37.71 -1.32
CA PHE A 147 -44.04 -37.37 -1.89
C PHE A 147 -43.28 -36.34 -1.03
N ILE A 148 -43.95 -35.28 -0.56
CA ILE A 148 -43.35 -34.25 0.30
C ILE A 148 -42.90 -34.88 1.63
N ASP A 149 -43.74 -35.70 2.26
CA ASP A 149 -43.43 -36.37 3.52
C ASP A 149 -42.21 -37.31 3.38
N GLN A 150 -42.14 -38.07 2.28
CA GLN A 150 -41.00 -38.95 2.00
C GLN A 150 -39.70 -38.17 1.73
N LEU A 151 -39.80 -37.03 1.03
CA LEU A 151 -38.68 -36.13 0.82
C LEU A 151 -38.14 -35.56 2.14
N GLU A 152 -39.02 -35.08 3.02
CA GLU A 152 -38.64 -34.54 4.33
C GLU A 152 -38.00 -35.63 5.22
N ALA A 153 -38.52 -36.86 5.18
CA ALA A 153 -37.99 -37.98 5.94
C ALA A 153 -36.55 -38.36 5.57
N THR A 154 -36.07 -38.02 4.37
CA THR A 154 -34.66 -38.24 3.99
C THR A 154 -33.68 -37.35 4.75
N GLY A 155 -34.16 -36.23 5.32
CA GLY A 155 -33.33 -35.22 5.99
C GLY A 155 -32.34 -34.48 5.07
N ALA A 156 -32.37 -34.75 3.76
CA ALA A 156 -31.52 -34.12 2.77
C ALA A 156 -32.07 -32.77 2.28
N PHE A 157 -33.35 -32.50 2.54
CA PHE A 157 -34.06 -31.30 2.15
C PHE A 157 -34.60 -30.59 3.39
N SER A 158 -34.53 -29.26 3.40
CA SER A 158 -35.00 -28.39 4.48
C SER A 158 -35.84 -27.27 3.87
N ASP A 159 -36.85 -26.79 4.61
CA ASP A 159 -37.74 -25.71 4.19
C ASP A 159 -38.50 -26.03 2.87
N LEU A 160 -39.21 -27.17 2.85
CA LEU A 160 -40.13 -27.53 1.76
C LEU A 160 -41.38 -26.62 1.84
N ILE A 161 -41.69 -25.91 0.74
CA ILE A 161 -42.80 -24.95 0.61
C ILE A 161 -43.74 -25.40 -0.51
#